data_AF-A0A3Q3LXF0-F1
#
_entry.id   AF-A0A3Q3LXF0-F1
#
_cell.length_a   1.000
_cell.length_b   1.000
_cell.length_c   1.000
_cell.angle_alpha   90.00
_cell.angle_beta   90.00
_cell.angle_gamma   90.00
#
_symmetry.space_group_name_H-M   'P 1'
#
loop_
_entity.id
_entity.type
_entity.pdbx_description
1 polymer ?
#
loop_
_entity_poly.entity_id
_entity_poly.type
_entity_poly.pdbx_seq_one_letter_code
_entity_poly.pdbx_strand_id
1 'polypeptide(L)'
;MPKTIEVLKGSCVTIPCSFDVDDQYNGPVVFDSSNPQHKQKGQLIGDLTKKDCTTTLNDMQPQNNKVHNFRLECDNNLKYYFNGVKISVKDDPPRPTLTPPTLKVKEGTSVSLNCSAPAPCLSLPPNLTWSPGLGEGQETLQENQDKTKVKISVLNFKASHLHHRQEISCTAVYRKQDGSTEFTQRTTVSVSPSGPVQEDTNVTLTCSANANPAVKNYTWYRADGGQETFMGTGRVLNIKASRERGPFFCKAENELGSIHGASTIIPYCPLYVSVILPVFIATIVVFLVLVCALLFVIR
;
A
#
# COMPACT_ATOMS: atom_id res chain seq x y z
N MET A 1 11.54 -11.42 21.03
CA MET A 1 10.14 -11.88 20.95
C MET A 1 9.24 -10.68 20.72
N PRO A 2 8.15 -10.83 19.95
CA PRO A 2 7.17 -9.76 19.72
C PRO A 2 6.38 -9.47 21.00
N LYS A 3 5.99 -8.21 21.21
CA LYS A 3 5.22 -7.82 22.41
C LYS A 3 3.75 -8.24 22.32
N THR A 4 3.17 -8.16 21.12
CA THR A 4 1.76 -8.47 20.89
C THR A 4 1.59 -9.08 19.50
N ILE A 5 0.77 -10.11 19.38
CA ILE A 5 0.39 -10.72 18.10
C ILE A 5 -1.14 -10.76 18.03
N GLU A 6 -1.69 -10.26 16.94
CA GLU A 6 -3.12 -10.38 16.64
C GLU A 6 -3.37 -11.65 15.81
N VAL A 7 -4.40 -12.41 16.18
CA VAL A 7 -4.76 -13.67 15.51
C VAL A 7 -6.27 -13.78 15.37
N LEU A 8 -6.71 -14.39 14.27
CA LEU A 8 -8.12 -14.65 14.01
C LEU A 8 -8.63 -15.83 14.85
N LYS A 9 -9.84 -15.71 15.37
CA LYS A 9 -10.53 -16.79 16.08
C LYS A 9 -10.67 -18.05 15.22
N GLY A 10 -10.30 -19.19 15.77
CA GLY A 10 -10.30 -20.49 15.08
C GLY A 10 -9.15 -20.67 14.07
N SER A 11 -8.17 -19.74 14.06
CA SER A 11 -6.93 -19.88 13.29
C SER A 11 -5.75 -20.25 14.20
N CYS A 12 -4.55 -20.31 13.64
CA CYS A 12 -3.31 -20.62 14.36
C CYS A 12 -2.43 -19.38 14.55
N VAL A 13 -1.51 -19.43 15.52
CA VAL A 13 -0.48 -18.42 15.72
C VAL A 13 0.88 -19.08 15.96
N THR A 14 1.87 -18.70 15.17
CA THR A 14 3.27 -19.04 15.36
C THR A 14 3.95 -17.89 16.08
N ILE A 15 4.45 -18.18 17.28
CA ILE A 15 5.10 -17.20 18.15
C ILE A 15 6.62 -17.35 17.96
N PRO A 16 7.28 -16.42 17.24
CA PRO A 16 8.71 -16.46 17.06
C PRO A 16 9.41 -16.18 18.38
N CYS A 17 10.29 -17.09 18.76
CA CYS A 17 10.88 -17.12 20.08
C CYS A 17 12.36 -17.49 19.98
N SER A 18 13.21 -16.67 20.56
CA SER A 18 14.63 -16.98 20.73
C SER A 18 15.04 -16.55 22.12
N PHE A 19 15.86 -17.35 22.74
CA PHE A 19 16.27 -17.12 24.11
C PHE A 19 17.76 -16.87 24.27
N ASP A 20 18.07 -16.09 25.30
CA ASP A 20 19.37 -16.14 25.96
C ASP A 20 19.10 -16.27 27.45
N VAL A 21 20.01 -16.92 28.19
CA VAL A 21 19.76 -17.33 29.57
C VAL A 21 20.23 -16.21 30.52
N ASP A 22 19.29 -15.40 31.04
CA ASP A 22 19.44 -14.50 32.21
C ASP A 22 18.17 -14.34 33.12
N ASP A 23 18.32 -14.37 34.43
CA ASP A 23 17.40 -14.93 35.45
C ASP A 23 15.92 -14.43 35.68
N GLN A 24 15.09 -15.36 36.20
CA GLN A 24 13.91 -15.32 37.14
C GLN A 24 12.47 -14.86 36.76
N TYR A 25 11.47 -15.78 36.89
CA TYR A 25 10.12 -15.58 37.51
C TYR A 25 9.37 -16.94 37.73
N ASN A 26 8.16 -17.01 38.31
CA ASN A 26 7.36 -18.25 38.48
C ASN A 26 5.88 -18.01 38.11
N GLY A 27 5.30 -18.76 37.16
CA GLY A 27 3.91 -18.56 36.69
C GLY A 27 3.24 -19.85 36.17
N PRO A 28 1.92 -19.84 35.94
CA PRO A 28 1.15 -21.02 35.53
C PRO A 28 1.44 -21.48 34.08
N VAL A 29 1.47 -22.80 33.85
CA VAL A 29 1.89 -23.45 32.59
C VAL A 29 0.70 -23.55 31.59
N VAL A 30 0.88 -23.04 30.37
CA VAL A 30 -0.15 -23.02 29.31
C VAL A 30 0.03 -24.16 28.29
N PHE A 31 1.26 -24.52 27.97
CA PHE A 31 1.64 -25.61 27.07
C PHE A 31 2.95 -26.23 27.56
N ASP A 32 3.06 -27.55 27.46
CA ASP A 32 4.24 -28.33 27.86
C ASP A 32 4.58 -29.31 26.73
N SER A 33 5.75 -29.15 26.12
CA SER A 33 6.20 -29.99 25.01
C SER A 33 6.47 -31.45 25.42
N SER A 34 6.69 -31.71 26.72
CA SER A 34 6.88 -33.06 27.25
C SER A 34 5.55 -33.79 27.50
N ASN A 35 4.43 -33.05 27.57
CA ASN A 35 3.12 -33.59 27.88
C ASN A 35 2.08 -33.32 26.77
N PRO A 36 1.88 -34.28 25.84
CA PRO A 36 0.94 -34.14 24.73
C PRO A 36 -0.55 -34.10 25.14
N GLN A 37 -0.88 -34.28 26.42
CA GLN A 37 -2.26 -34.28 26.95
C GLN A 37 -2.73 -32.91 27.49
N HIS A 38 -1.90 -31.85 27.41
CA HIS A 38 -2.30 -30.53 27.90
C HIS A 38 -3.41 -29.88 27.05
N LYS A 39 -4.30 -29.11 27.72
CA LYS A 39 -5.55 -28.57 27.15
C LYS A 39 -5.41 -27.74 25.86
N GLN A 40 -4.24 -27.17 25.56
CA GLN A 40 -3.99 -26.34 24.37
C GLN A 40 -3.19 -27.13 23.34
N LYS A 41 -3.71 -27.25 22.11
CA LYS A 41 -3.03 -27.95 20.99
C LYS A 41 -1.92 -27.07 20.40
N GLY A 42 -0.72 -27.15 20.98
CA GLY A 42 0.48 -26.49 20.48
C GLY A 42 1.49 -27.45 19.88
N GLN A 43 2.43 -26.93 19.08
CA GLN A 43 3.58 -27.65 18.56
C GLN A 43 4.82 -26.75 18.63
N LEU A 44 5.88 -27.24 19.28
CA LEU A 44 7.20 -26.63 19.22
C LEU A 44 7.83 -26.94 17.85
N ILE A 45 8.16 -25.90 17.09
CA ILE A 45 8.78 -26.02 15.76
C ILE A 45 10.23 -25.53 15.73
N GLY A 46 10.63 -24.76 16.73
CA GLY A 46 12.01 -24.30 16.91
C GLY A 46 12.96 -25.39 17.40
N ASP A 47 14.24 -25.21 17.11
CA ASP A 47 15.33 -26.06 17.59
C ASP A 47 15.92 -25.49 18.89
N LEU A 48 15.56 -26.10 20.03
CA LEU A 48 16.02 -25.64 21.36
C LEU A 48 17.55 -25.67 21.50
N THR A 49 18.24 -26.55 20.78
CA THR A 49 19.72 -26.61 20.81
C THR A 49 20.36 -25.37 20.17
N LYS A 50 19.62 -24.70 19.28
CA LYS A 50 20.00 -23.42 18.65
C LYS A 50 19.36 -22.22 19.32
N LYS A 51 18.86 -22.40 20.55
CA LYS A 51 18.14 -21.38 21.32
C LYS A 51 16.87 -20.86 20.64
N ASP A 52 16.24 -21.67 19.80
CA ASP A 52 14.98 -21.35 19.11
C ASP A 52 13.81 -22.07 19.77
N CYS A 53 12.90 -21.29 20.37
CA CYS A 53 11.72 -21.76 21.10
C CYS A 53 10.42 -21.51 20.33
N THR A 54 10.51 -21.29 19.01
CA THR A 54 9.37 -20.93 18.18
C THR A 54 8.28 -21.99 18.28
N THR A 55 7.08 -21.56 18.66
CA THR A 55 5.95 -22.45 18.98
C THR A 55 4.72 -22.03 18.19
N THR A 56 4.00 -22.99 17.61
CA THR A 56 2.71 -22.77 16.96
C THR A 56 1.59 -23.24 17.87
N LEU A 57 0.63 -22.36 18.15
CA LEU A 57 -0.61 -22.67 18.86
C LEU A 57 -1.74 -22.73 17.85
N ASN A 58 -2.51 -23.82 17.88
CA ASN A 58 -3.64 -24.06 16.99
C ASN A 58 -4.95 -23.69 17.66
N ASP A 59 -5.98 -23.50 16.84
CA ASP A 59 -7.37 -23.27 17.25
C ASP A 59 -7.51 -22.18 18.33
N MET A 60 -7.13 -20.95 17.98
CA MET A 60 -7.13 -19.82 18.90
C MET A 60 -8.56 -19.38 19.24
N GLN A 61 -8.90 -19.44 20.53
CA GLN A 61 -10.22 -19.11 21.05
C GLN A 61 -10.20 -17.82 21.89
N PRO A 62 -11.34 -17.16 22.14
CA PRO A 62 -11.39 -15.93 22.93
C PRO A 62 -10.75 -16.06 24.33
N GLN A 63 -10.82 -17.24 24.98
CA GLN A 63 -10.14 -17.50 26.25
C GLN A 63 -8.60 -17.45 26.18
N ASN A 64 -8.03 -17.50 24.97
CA ASN A 64 -6.61 -17.36 24.71
C ASN A 64 -6.19 -15.88 24.58
N ASN A 65 -7.09 -14.92 24.78
CA ASN A 65 -6.74 -13.50 24.78
C ASN A 65 -6.06 -13.08 26.09
N LYS A 66 -4.79 -13.47 26.25
CA LYS A 66 -3.98 -13.26 27.46
C LYS A 66 -2.49 -13.20 27.13
N VAL A 67 -1.69 -12.83 28.12
CA VAL A 67 -0.22 -12.89 28.03
C VAL A 67 0.23 -14.34 28.19
N HIS A 68 1.01 -14.82 27.23
CA HIS A 68 1.60 -16.16 27.21
C HIS A 68 3.07 -16.05 27.57
N ASN A 69 3.41 -16.48 28.79
CA ASN A 69 4.79 -16.57 29.23
C ASN A 69 5.41 -17.88 28.76
N PHE A 70 6.69 -17.84 28.40
CA PHE A 70 7.43 -19.01 27.98
C PHE A 70 8.33 -19.47 29.12
N ARG A 71 8.33 -20.77 29.39
CA ARG A 71 9.20 -21.42 30.35
C ARG A 71 10.01 -22.48 29.62
N LEU A 72 11.33 -22.43 29.77
CA LEU A 72 12.25 -23.50 29.39
C LEU A 72 12.55 -24.32 30.65
N GLU A 73 12.42 -25.63 30.54
CA GLU A 73 12.70 -26.58 31.60
C GLU A 73 13.56 -27.69 31.04
N CYS A 74 14.64 -28.01 31.75
CA CYS A 74 15.52 -29.13 31.43
C CYS A 74 15.44 -30.17 32.56
N ASP A 75 15.99 -31.37 32.35
CA ASP A 75 15.96 -32.46 33.34
C ASP A 75 16.73 -32.15 34.65
N ASN A 76 17.45 -31.03 34.69
CA ASN A 76 18.12 -30.51 35.88
C ASN A 76 17.26 -29.44 36.58
N ASN A 77 17.83 -28.72 37.55
CA ASN A 77 17.11 -27.63 38.24
C ASN A 77 16.92 -26.36 37.39
N LEU A 78 17.30 -26.36 36.10
CA LEU A 78 17.19 -25.18 35.24
C LEU A 78 15.73 -24.97 34.84
N LYS A 79 15.13 -23.93 35.43
CA LYS A 79 13.80 -23.43 35.08
C LYS A 79 13.96 -21.97 34.71
N TYR A 80 13.79 -21.69 33.43
CA TYR A 80 14.03 -20.37 32.89
C TYR A 80 12.75 -19.78 32.31
N TYR A 81 12.51 -18.49 32.55
CA TYR A 81 11.29 -17.81 32.13
C TYR A 81 11.60 -16.61 31.23
N PHE A 82 10.84 -16.46 30.16
CA PHE A 82 10.98 -15.36 29.21
C PHE A 82 9.82 -14.38 29.32
N ASN A 83 10.08 -13.15 28.87
CA ASN A 83 9.04 -12.16 28.64
C ASN A 83 7.91 -12.75 27.80
N GLY A 84 6.69 -12.62 28.31
CA GLY A 84 5.52 -13.14 27.65
C GLY A 84 5.09 -12.32 26.43
N VAL A 85 4.37 -12.99 25.53
CA VAL A 85 3.74 -12.37 24.36
C VAL A 85 2.26 -12.21 24.64
N LYS A 86 1.71 -11.01 24.44
CA LYS A 86 0.26 -10.80 24.50
C LYS A 86 -0.37 -11.31 23.20
N ILE A 87 -1.23 -12.31 23.28
CA ILE A 87 -1.99 -12.76 22.12
C ILE A 87 -3.35 -12.11 22.17
N SER A 88 -3.73 -11.41 21.10
CA SER A 88 -5.03 -10.76 20.96
C SER A 88 -5.86 -11.51 19.91
N VAL A 89 -6.80 -12.32 20.36
CA VAL A 89 -7.73 -13.03 19.47
C VAL A 89 -8.83 -12.07 19.01
N LYS A 90 -9.01 -11.96 17.69
CA LYS A 90 -10.01 -11.10 17.02
C LYS A 90 -11.01 -11.96 16.25
N ASP A 91 -12.25 -11.51 16.17
CA ASP A 91 -13.29 -12.18 15.35
C ASP A 91 -13.14 -11.84 13.85
N ASP A 92 -12.60 -10.66 13.53
CA ASP A 92 -12.36 -10.19 12.16
C ASP A 92 -10.86 -10.19 11.81
N PRO A 93 -10.50 -10.51 10.55
CA PRO A 93 -9.11 -10.48 10.09
C PRO A 93 -8.56 -9.04 10.01
N PRO A 94 -7.23 -8.86 10.12
CA PRO A 94 -6.62 -7.54 9.97
C PRO A 94 -6.80 -7.00 8.54
N ARG A 95 -6.99 -5.68 8.43
CA ARG A 95 -7.02 -4.99 7.13
C ARG A 95 -5.64 -5.03 6.47
N PRO A 96 -5.53 -5.45 5.19
CA PRO A 96 -4.27 -5.36 4.49
C PRO A 96 -3.85 -3.90 4.31
N THR A 97 -2.56 -3.63 4.37
CA THR A 97 -2.00 -2.29 4.19
C THR A 97 -1.58 -2.12 2.74
N LEU A 98 -2.10 -1.08 2.08
CA LEU A 98 -1.82 -0.78 0.69
C LEU A 98 -0.92 0.46 0.58
N THR A 99 0.22 0.32 -0.09
CA THR A 99 1.25 1.37 -0.22
C THR A 99 1.59 1.61 -1.70
N PRO A 100 1.57 2.87 -2.17
CA PRO A 100 1.14 4.08 -1.46
C PRO A 100 -0.38 4.12 -1.23
N PRO A 101 -0.87 4.82 -0.19
CA PRO A 101 -2.30 4.94 0.13
C PRO A 101 -3.08 5.81 -0.87
N THR A 102 -2.38 6.63 -1.65
CA THR A 102 -2.95 7.46 -2.72
C THR A 102 -2.02 7.46 -3.93
N LEU A 103 -2.57 7.30 -5.14
CA LEU A 103 -1.78 7.21 -6.36
C LEU A 103 -2.06 8.40 -7.31
N LYS A 104 -1.06 9.29 -7.46
CA LYS A 104 -1.06 10.40 -8.43
C LYS A 104 0.08 10.20 -9.41
N VAL A 105 -0.22 9.87 -10.66
CA VAL A 105 0.79 9.43 -11.64
C VAL A 105 0.54 10.01 -13.02
N LYS A 106 1.55 10.07 -13.89
CA LYS A 106 1.34 10.45 -15.29
C LYS A 106 0.99 9.23 -16.12
N GLU A 107 0.25 9.41 -17.22
CA GLU A 107 0.09 8.35 -18.20
C GLU A 107 1.45 7.86 -18.70
N GLY A 108 1.58 6.56 -18.90
CA GLY A 108 2.83 5.90 -19.30
C GLY A 108 3.80 5.60 -18.15
N THR A 109 3.54 6.10 -16.93
CA THR A 109 4.39 5.82 -15.76
C THR A 109 4.24 4.36 -15.31
N SER A 110 5.34 3.65 -15.12
CA SER A 110 5.33 2.34 -14.46
C SER A 110 5.09 2.51 -12.95
N VAL A 111 4.03 1.88 -12.44
CA VAL A 111 3.59 1.95 -11.05
C VAL A 111 3.80 0.60 -10.38
N SER A 112 4.26 0.64 -9.13
CA SER A 112 4.34 -0.51 -8.24
C SER A 112 3.47 -0.27 -7.01
N LEU A 113 2.47 -1.12 -6.79
CA LEU A 113 1.65 -1.12 -5.58
C LEU A 113 2.07 -2.29 -4.71
N ASN A 114 2.27 -2.01 -3.42
CA ASN A 114 2.60 -3.02 -2.42
C ASN A 114 1.41 -3.21 -1.49
N CYS A 115 0.92 -4.44 -1.39
CA CYS A 115 -0.07 -4.84 -0.42
C CYS A 115 0.54 -5.78 0.60
N SER A 116 0.40 -5.48 1.90
CA SER A 116 0.91 -6.32 2.98
C SER A 116 -0.20 -6.76 3.94
N ALA A 117 -0.14 -8.00 4.40
CA ALA A 117 -1.07 -8.53 5.40
C ALA A 117 -0.34 -9.39 6.44
N PRO A 118 -0.66 -9.27 7.74
CA PRO A 118 -0.04 -10.11 8.77
C PRO A 118 -0.26 -11.60 8.49
N ALA A 119 0.80 -12.41 8.65
CA ALA A 119 0.76 -13.85 8.49
C ALA A 119 1.09 -14.54 9.82
N PRO A 120 0.21 -14.46 10.83
CA PRO A 120 0.47 -15.01 12.17
C PRO A 120 0.56 -16.54 12.16
N CYS A 121 -0.04 -17.23 11.19
CA CYS A 121 0.00 -18.68 11.03
C CYS A 121 0.95 -19.07 9.88
N LEU A 122 2.11 -19.67 10.17
CA LEU A 122 3.07 -20.02 9.10
C LEU A 122 2.61 -21.16 8.19
N SER A 123 1.80 -22.08 8.73
CA SER A 123 1.25 -23.20 7.96
C SER A 123 0.07 -22.79 7.07
N LEU A 124 -0.60 -21.68 7.38
CA LEU A 124 -1.69 -21.10 6.59
C LEU A 124 -1.51 -19.58 6.44
N PRO A 125 -0.58 -19.13 5.59
CA PRO A 125 -0.45 -17.70 5.27
C PRO A 125 -1.67 -17.21 4.48
N PRO A 126 -2.01 -15.90 4.57
CA PRO A 126 -3.09 -15.34 3.77
C PRO A 126 -2.73 -15.31 2.28
N ASN A 127 -3.74 -15.41 1.42
CA ASN A 127 -3.61 -15.20 -0.02
C ASN A 127 -3.96 -13.75 -0.37
N LEU A 128 -3.14 -13.07 -1.17
CA LEU A 128 -3.33 -11.68 -1.54
C LEU A 128 -3.75 -11.54 -3.00
N THR A 129 -4.92 -10.97 -3.22
CA THR A 129 -5.51 -10.86 -4.56
C THR A 129 -5.76 -9.41 -4.93
N TRP A 130 -5.54 -9.08 -6.21
CA TRP A 130 -5.73 -7.74 -6.75
C TRP A 130 -6.98 -7.67 -7.61
N SER A 131 -7.74 -6.58 -7.50
CA SER A 131 -8.87 -6.30 -8.37
C SER A 131 -8.97 -4.80 -8.69
N PRO A 132 -9.00 -4.38 -9.96
CA PRO A 132 -8.95 -5.23 -11.15
C PRO A 132 -7.56 -5.85 -11.38
N GLY A 133 -7.51 -6.98 -12.10
CA GLY A 133 -6.26 -7.67 -12.43
C GLY A 133 -5.48 -6.92 -13.50
N LEU A 134 -4.72 -5.89 -13.11
CA LEU A 134 -3.93 -5.04 -14.02
C LEU A 134 -2.56 -5.64 -14.37
N GLY A 135 -2.22 -6.78 -13.80
CA GLY A 135 -0.94 -7.47 -13.93
C GLY A 135 -0.85 -8.65 -12.97
N GLU A 136 0.24 -9.40 -13.02
CA GLU A 136 0.50 -10.47 -12.07
C GLU A 136 0.99 -9.90 -10.73
N GLY A 137 0.28 -10.24 -9.66
CA GLY A 137 0.72 -9.93 -8.30
C GLY A 137 1.78 -10.93 -7.87
N GLN A 138 3.00 -10.46 -7.60
CA GLN A 138 4.07 -11.32 -7.10
C GLN A 138 4.04 -11.35 -5.57
N GLU A 139 3.81 -12.53 -5.00
CA GLU A 139 3.76 -12.71 -3.56
C GLU A 139 5.10 -13.14 -2.94
N THR A 140 5.42 -12.59 -1.78
CA THR A 140 6.58 -12.96 -0.96
C THR A 140 6.21 -12.98 0.52
N LEU A 141 6.90 -13.80 1.30
CA LEU A 141 6.78 -13.82 2.76
C LEU A 141 8.01 -13.14 3.35
N GLN A 142 7.80 -12.03 4.07
CA GLN A 142 8.88 -11.25 4.68
C GLN A 142 8.85 -11.39 6.21
N GLU A 143 10.03 -11.29 6.84
CA GLU A 143 10.17 -11.25 8.30
C GLU A 143 10.36 -9.81 8.77
N ASN A 144 9.60 -9.41 9.79
CA ASN A 144 9.73 -8.12 10.47
C ASN A 144 10.85 -8.15 11.51
N GLN A 145 11.23 -6.97 12.02
CA GLN A 145 12.26 -6.85 13.07
C GLN A 145 11.94 -7.64 14.35
N ASP A 146 10.65 -7.80 14.66
CA ASP A 146 10.17 -8.57 15.81
C ASP A 146 10.04 -10.09 15.53
N LYS A 147 10.55 -10.54 14.38
CA LYS A 147 10.48 -11.90 13.82
C LYS A 147 9.08 -12.36 13.41
N THR A 148 8.06 -11.51 13.49
CA THR A 148 6.73 -11.84 12.92
C THR A 148 6.81 -11.88 11.40
N LYS A 149 5.96 -12.70 10.77
CA LYS A 149 5.91 -12.79 9.31
C LYS A 149 4.77 -11.95 8.75
N VAL A 150 5.03 -11.32 7.61
CA VAL A 150 4.07 -10.56 6.83
C VAL A 150 4.09 -11.09 5.40
N LYS A 151 2.91 -11.29 4.82
CA LYS A 151 2.76 -11.64 3.41
C LYS A 151 2.67 -10.34 2.62
N ILE A 152 3.45 -10.22 1.55
CA ILE A 152 3.52 -9.04 0.69
C ILE A 152 3.22 -9.45 -0.75
N SER A 153 2.35 -8.70 -1.42
CA SER A 153 2.10 -8.84 -2.85
C SER A 153 2.42 -7.53 -3.55
N VAL A 154 3.20 -7.60 -4.63
CA VAL A 154 3.57 -6.44 -5.45
C VAL A 154 2.87 -6.53 -6.79
N LEU A 155 2.05 -5.53 -7.11
CA LEU A 155 1.40 -5.37 -8.41
C LEU A 155 2.12 -4.29 -9.21
N ASN A 156 2.67 -4.69 -10.36
CA ASN A 156 3.32 -3.78 -11.29
C ASN A 156 2.44 -3.59 -12.53
N PHE A 157 2.16 -2.34 -12.89
CA PHE A 157 1.42 -2.02 -14.11
C PHE A 157 1.86 -0.69 -14.71
N LYS A 158 1.54 -0.46 -15.99
CA LYS A 158 1.79 0.82 -16.65
C LYS A 158 0.51 1.68 -16.60
N ALA A 159 0.62 2.88 -16.07
CA ALA A 159 -0.51 3.81 -15.97
C ALA A 159 -1.03 4.21 -17.36
N SER A 160 -2.36 4.28 -17.50
CA SER A 160 -3.09 4.58 -18.74
C SER A 160 -4.24 5.55 -18.42
N HIS A 161 -4.71 6.32 -19.39
CA HIS A 161 -5.92 7.15 -19.24
C HIS A 161 -7.15 6.35 -18.83
N LEU A 162 -7.25 5.06 -19.20
CA LEU A 162 -8.34 4.16 -18.79
C LEU A 162 -8.35 3.89 -17.28
N HIS A 163 -7.21 4.07 -16.61
CA HIS A 163 -7.10 3.89 -15.17
C HIS A 163 -7.53 5.14 -14.38
N HIS A 164 -7.98 6.23 -15.04
CA HIS A 164 -8.41 7.43 -14.33
C HIS A 164 -9.65 7.16 -13.46
N ARG A 165 -9.56 7.48 -12.16
CA ARG A 165 -10.56 7.21 -11.11
C ARG A 165 -10.88 5.72 -10.91
N GLN A 166 -10.09 4.82 -11.49
CA GLN A 166 -10.20 3.39 -11.23
C GLN A 166 -9.79 3.12 -9.79
N GLU A 167 -10.62 2.38 -9.07
CA GLU A 167 -10.31 1.88 -7.73
C GLU A 167 -9.60 0.53 -7.87
N ILE A 168 -8.36 0.48 -7.39
CA ILE A 168 -7.57 -0.74 -7.30
C ILE A 168 -7.66 -1.22 -5.86
N SER A 169 -8.03 -2.48 -5.69
CA SER A 169 -8.22 -3.12 -4.41
C SER A 169 -7.27 -4.29 -4.23
N CYS A 170 -6.74 -4.41 -3.02
CA CYS A 170 -6.08 -5.62 -2.56
C CYS A 170 -6.96 -6.30 -1.52
N THR A 171 -7.18 -7.60 -1.68
CA THR A 171 -7.97 -8.43 -0.76
C THR A 171 -7.08 -9.50 -0.16
N ALA A 172 -7.02 -9.55 1.18
CA ALA A 172 -6.40 -10.62 1.94
C ALA A 172 -7.44 -11.68 2.30
N VAL A 173 -7.15 -12.93 1.95
CA VAL A 173 -8.02 -14.09 2.20
C VAL A 173 -7.35 -14.96 3.26
N TYR A 174 -7.99 -15.07 4.42
CA TYR A 174 -7.56 -15.90 5.54
C TYR A 174 -8.41 -17.17 5.60
N ARG A 175 -7.74 -18.32 5.72
CA ARG A 175 -8.40 -19.63 5.86
C ARG A 175 -8.30 -20.10 7.31
N LYS A 176 -9.39 -20.67 7.83
CA LYS A 176 -9.36 -21.42 9.09
C LYS A 176 -8.73 -22.80 8.90
N GLN A 177 -8.22 -23.37 9.99
CA GLN A 177 -7.57 -24.69 9.98
C GLN A 177 -8.53 -25.84 9.65
N ASP A 178 -9.81 -25.68 9.94
CA ASP A 178 -10.87 -26.64 9.61
C ASP A 178 -11.37 -26.53 8.16
N GLY A 179 -10.86 -25.56 7.39
CA GLY A 179 -11.27 -25.29 6.01
C GLY A 179 -12.71 -24.78 5.86
N SER A 180 -13.43 -24.53 6.96
CA SER A 180 -14.88 -24.30 6.93
C SER A 180 -15.28 -22.86 6.59
N THR A 181 -14.39 -21.90 6.84
CA THR A 181 -14.68 -20.47 6.68
C THR A 181 -13.47 -19.71 6.12
N GLU A 182 -13.68 -18.97 5.04
CA GLU A 182 -12.72 -17.98 4.51
C GLU A 182 -13.14 -16.57 4.96
N PHE A 183 -12.22 -15.83 5.58
CA PHE A 183 -12.43 -14.43 5.95
C PHE A 183 -11.69 -13.54 4.96
N THR A 184 -12.37 -12.52 4.47
CA THR A 184 -11.81 -11.63 3.44
C THR A 184 -11.81 -10.19 3.93
N GLN A 185 -10.69 -9.51 3.72
CA GLN A 185 -10.58 -8.10 4.07
C GLN A 185 -9.93 -7.34 2.92
N ARG A 186 -10.56 -6.22 2.53
CA ARG A 186 -10.18 -5.44 1.36
C ARG A 186 -9.72 -4.03 1.75
N THR A 187 -8.69 -3.55 1.05
CA THR A 187 -8.22 -2.17 1.09
C THR A 187 -8.08 -1.65 -0.33
N THR A 188 -8.40 -0.37 -0.56
CA THR A 188 -8.48 0.20 -1.91
C THR A 188 -7.70 1.49 -2.06
N VAL A 189 -7.28 1.78 -3.30
CA VAL A 189 -6.64 3.03 -3.72
C VAL A 189 -7.24 3.51 -5.04
N SER A 190 -7.54 4.80 -5.13
CA SER A 190 -7.99 5.42 -6.38
C SER A 190 -6.81 5.94 -7.18
N VAL A 191 -6.81 5.69 -8.49
CA VAL A 191 -5.77 6.20 -9.40
C VAL A 191 -6.22 7.55 -9.98
N SER A 192 -5.43 8.59 -9.75
CA SER A 192 -5.69 9.92 -10.31
C SER A 192 -4.53 10.35 -11.19
N PRO A 193 -4.59 10.10 -12.51
CA PRO A 193 -3.56 10.57 -13.40
C PRO A 193 -3.51 12.10 -13.42
N SER A 194 -2.30 12.65 -13.28
CA SER A 194 -1.99 14.08 -13.42
C SER A 194 -1.05 14.25 -14.61
N GLY A 195 -1.60 14.18 -15.82
CA GLY A 195 -0.87 14.30 -17.08
C GLY A 195 -0.98 15.71 -17.71
N PRO A 196 0.03 16.16 -18.48
CA PRO A 196 -0.09 17.35 -19.32
C PRO A 196 -1.16 17.11 -20.41
N VAL A 197 -2.01 18.10 -20.65
CA VAL A 197 -3.09 18.03 -21.64
C VAL A 197 -2.65 18.75 -22.93
N GLN A 198 -3.02 18.21 -24.10
CA GLN A 198 -2.72 18.79 -25.41
C GLN A 198 -3.42 20.16 -25.58
N GLU A 199 -2.78 21.13 -26.24
CA GLU A 199 -3.34 22.48 -26.43
C GLU A 199 -4.72 22.44 -27.11
N ASP A 200 -5.64 23.33 -26.70
CA ASP A 200 -7.04 23.44 -27.17
C ASP A 200 -7.98 22.25 -26.89
N THR A 201 -7.52 21.24 -26.15
CA THR A 201 -8.42 20.17 -25.69
C THR A 201 -9.30 20.64 -24.53
N ASN A 202 -10.53 20.12 -24.52
CA ASN A 202 -11.47 20.37 -23.43
C ASN A 202 -11.03 19.59 -22.18
N VAL A 203 -10.77 20.32 -21.11
CA VAL A 203 -10.40 19.81 -19.79
C VAL A 203 -11.54 20.08 -18.82
N THR A 204 -11.85 19.07 -18.01
CA THR A 204 -12.89 19.15 -16.98
C THR A 204 -12.23 19.24 -15.60
N LEU A 205 -12.37 20.40 -14.96
CA LEU A 205 -11.97 20.63 -13.58
C LEU A 205 -13.13 20.28 -12.63
N THR A 206 -12.85 19.60 -11.52
CA THR A 206 -13.86 19.26 -10.50
C THR A 206 -13.44 19.80 -9.15
N CYS A 207 -14.37 20.42 -8.44
CA CYS A 207 -14.18 20.94 -7.09
C CYS A 207 -15.05 20.14 -6.11
N SER A 208 -14.51 19.82 -4.94
CA SER A 208 -15.24 19.15 -3.87
C SER A 208 -14.79 19.69 -2.52
N ALA A 209 -15.74 20.05 -1.68
CA ALA A 209 -15.49 20.49 -0.32
C ALA A 209 -16.45 19.77 0.64
N ASN A 210 -15.93 19.33 1.79
CA ASN A 210 -16.71 18.73 2.85
C ASN A 210 -17.06 19.81 3.86
N ALA A 211 -18.33 20.20 3.96
CA ALA A 211 -18.83 21.21 4.89
C ALA A 211 -20.14 20.75 5.54
N ASN A 212 -20.37 21.19 6.77
CA ASN A 212 -21.63 20.98 7.51
C ASN A 212 -22.10 22.34 8.08
N PRO A 213 -23.24 22.91 7.63
CA PRO A 213 -24.19 22.41 6.64
C PRO A 213 -23.59 22.18 5.26
N ALA A 214 -24.23 21.34 4.45
CA ALA A 214 -23.76 20.97 3.12
C ALA A 214 -23.47 22.21 2.25
N VAL A 215 -22.42 22.12 1.44
CA VAL A 215 -22.02 23.18 0.50
C VAL A 215 -23.19 23.46 -0.44
N LYS A 216 -23.60 24.72 -0.52
CA LYS A 216 -24.67 25.18 -1.40
C LYS A 216 -24.14 25.56 -2.78
N ASN A 217 -23.05 26.32 -2.82
CA ASN A 217 -22.53 26.90 -4.05
C ASN A 217 -21.04 26.62 -4.24
N TYR A 218 -20.66 26.37 -5.49
CA TYR A 218 -19.28 26.30 -5.95
C TYR A 218 -19.05 27.37 -7.01
N THR A 219 -17.99 28.14 -6.87
CA THR A 219 -17.63 29.21 -7.80
C THR A 219 -16.18 29.06 -8.23
N TRP A 220 -15.91 29.20 -9.52
CA TRP A 220 -14.57 29.07 -10.07
C TRP A 220 -13.99 30.42 -10.46
N TYR A 221 -12.71 30.56 -10.17
CA TYR A 221 -11.93 31.73 -10.48
C TYR A 221 -10.62 31.33 -11.15
N ARG A 222 -10.11 32.24 -11.98
CA ARG A 222 -8.77 32.20 -12.55
C ARG A 222 -7.93 33.29 -11.91
N ALA A 223 -6.72 32.96 -11.50
CA ALA A 223 -5.76 33.92 -10.96
C ALA A 223 -4.81 34.36 -12.07
N ASP A 224 -4.96 35.60 -12.53
CA ASP A 224 -4.08 36.22 -13.52
C ASP A 224 -3.24 37.31 -12.83
N GLY A 225 -2.01 36.97 -12.42
CA GLY A 225 -1.05 37.96 -11.92
C GLY A 225 -1.50 38.80 -10.71
N GLY A 226 -2.41 38.30 -9.88
CA GLY A 226 -2.95 39.00 -8.71
C GLY A 226 -4.41 39.45 -8.84
N GLN A 227 -5.04 39.25 -10.00
CA GLN A 227 -6.46 39.56 -10.23
C GLN A 227 -7.28 38.26 -10.37
N GLU A 228 -8.46 38.21 -9.73
CA GLU A 228 -9.37 37.05 -9.77
C GLU A 228 -10.43 37.25 -10.86
N THR A 229 -10.44 36.43 -11.91
CA THR A 229 -11.49 36.45 -12.95
C THR A 229 -12.49 35.33 -12.73
N PHE A 230 -13.78 35.67 -12.70
CA PHE A 230 -14.87 34.70 -12.59
C PHE A 230 -14.96 33.82 -13.85
N MET A 231 -15.00 32.51 -13.67
CA MET A 231 -15.02 31.52 -14.75
C MET A 231 -16.34 30.75 -14.85
N GLY A 232 -17.09 30.65 -13.76
CA GLY A 232 -18.37 29.95 -13.73
C GLY A 232 -18.76 29.40 -12.37
N THR A 233 -19.96 28.85 -12.27
CA THR A 233 -20.53 28.25 -11.06
C THR A 233 -20.83 26.76 -11.26
N GLY A 234 -20.73 25.99 -10.19
CA GLY A 234 -21.02 24.56 -10.19
C GLY A 234 -19.81 23.70 -9.82
N ARG A 235 -20.08 22.44 -9.50
CA ARG A 235 -19.08 21.47 -9.03
C ARG A 235 -18.02 21.16 -10.10
N VAL A 236 -18.36 21.36 -11.36
CA VAL A 236 -17.57 20.99 -12.53
C VAL A 236 -17.42 22.20 -13.44
N LEU A 237 -16.20 22.48 -13.91
CA LEU A 237 -15.90 23.53 -14.87
C LEU A 237 -15.20 22.93 -16.10
N ASN A 238 -15.70 23.24 -17.30
CA ASN A 238 -15.10 22.82 -18.55
C ASN A 238 -14.34 24.00 -19.17
N ILE A 239 -13.06 23.83 -19.47
CA ILE A 239 -12.19 24.85 -20.06
C ILE A 239 -11.34 24.25 -21.17
N LYS A 240 -10.84 25.10 -22.07
CA LYS A 240 -9.78 24.70 -23.00
C LYS A 240 -8.41 24.95 -22.40
N ALA A 241 -7.52 23.96 -22.50
CA ALA A 241 -6.13 24.09 -22.05
C ALA A 241 -5.39 25.13 -22.92
N SER A 242 -4.70 26.09 -22.29
CA SER A 242 -3.99 27.19 -22.98
C SER A 242 -2.87 27.77 -22.10
N ARG A 243 -1.75 28.15 -22.73
CA ARG A 243 -0.52 28.65 -22.09
C ARG A 243 -0.65 30.05 -21.49
N GLU A 244 -1.60 30.83 -21.98
CA GLU A 244 -1.81 32.23 -21.57
C GLU A 244 -2.71 32.36 -20.34
N ARG A 245 -3.26 31.25 -19.82
CA ARG A 245 -4.26 31.25 -18.75
C ARG A 245 -3.59 30.90 -17.42
N GLY A 246 -3.76 31.76 -16.41
CA GLY A 246 -3.22 31.54 -15.07
C GLY A 246 -3.90 30.38 -14.30
N PRO A 247 -3.42 30.06 -13.08
CA PRO A 247 -3.94 28.95 -12.29
C PRO A 247 -5.42 29.15 -11.91
N PHE A 248 -6.15 28.04 -11.81
CA PHE A 248 -7.56 28.03 -11.40
C PHE A 248 -7.71 27.65 -9.93
N PHE A 249 -8.66 28.28 -9.26
CA PHE A 249 -9.08 27.93 -7.90
C PHE A 249 -10.60 27.97 -7.79
N CYS A 250 -11.13 27.24 -6.81
CA CYS A 250 -12.55 27.11 -6.58
C CYS A 250 -12.90 27.58 -5.17
N LYS A 251 -13.99 28.34 -5.04
CA LYS A 251 -14.58 28.78 -3.78
C LYS A 251 -15.84 27.95 -3.51
N ALA A 252 -15.88 27.29 -2.37
CA ALA A 252 -17.04 26.55 -1.89
C ALA A 252 -17.71 27.30 -0.73
N GLU A 253 -19.03 27.45 -0.77
CA GLU A 253 -19.79 28.26 0.18
C GLU A 253 -21.00 27.50 0.74
N ASN A 254 -21.17 27.57 2.06
CA ASN A 254 -22.36 27.11 2.77
C ASN A 254 -22.98 28.27 3.58
N GLU A 255 -24.06 28.02 4.31
CA GLU A 255 -24.76 29.06 5.08
C GLU A 255 -23.92 29.70 6.20
N LEU A 256 -22.76 29.13 6.53
CA LEU A 256 -21.88 29.59 7.61
C LEU A 256 -20.62 30.30 7.11
N GLY A 257 -20.32 30.27 5.80
CA GLY A 257 -19.18 30.96 5.22
C GLY A 257 -18.57 30.28 4.00
N SER A 258 -17.40 30.77 3.57
CA SER A 258 -16.72 30.32 2.35
C SER A 258 -15.27 29.90 2.57
N ILE A 259 -14.84 28.80 1.93
CA ILE A 259 -13.46 28.30 1.94
C ILE A 259 -12.90 28.25 0.51
N HIS A 260 -11.64 28.64 0.34
CA HIS A 260 -10.91 28.56 -0.94
C HIS A 260 -10.27 27.16 -1.08
N GLY A 261 -10.52 26.49 -2.20
CA GLY A 261 -9.94 25.19 -2.57
C GLY A 261 -8.55 25.32 -3.24
N ALA A 262 -7.84 24.19 -3.33
CA ALA A 262 -6.44 24.14 -3.79
C ALA A 262 -6.22 24.62 -5.25
N SER A 263 -5.17 25.43 -5.46
CA SER A 263 -4.73 25.92 -6.77
C SER A 263 -4.19 24.80 -7.65
N THR A 264 -4.70 24.66 -8.88
CA THR A 264 -4.21 23.66 -9.85
C THR A 264 -3.43 24.34 -10.96
N ILE A 265 -2.15 23.95 -11.12
CA ILE A 265 -1.29 24.35 -12.25
C ILE A 265 -1.41 23.26 -13.32
N ILE A 266 -1.67 23.65 -14.57
CA ILE A 266 -1.69 22.72 -15.72
C ILE A 266 -0.31 22.75 -16.38
N PRO A 267 0.60 21.80 -16.09
CA PRO A 267 1.86 21.71 -16.82
C PRO A 267 1.59 21.28 -18.27
N TYR A 268 2.19 21.97 -19.25
CA TYR A 268 2.07 21.67 -20.68
C TYR A 268 3.36 21.03 -21.21
N CYS A 269 3.24 20.24 -22.29
CA CYS A 269 4.37 19.67 -23.04
C CYS A 269 4.29 20.15 -24.51
N PRO A 270 5.18 21.04 -24.97
CA PRO A 270 5.11 21.55 -26.35
C PRO A 270 5.60 20.50 -27.36
N LEU A 271 4.70 20.11 -28.28
CA LEU A 271 4.98 19.28 -29.48
C LEU A 271 6.14 19.82 -30.35
N TYR A 272 6.48 21.10 -30.20
CA TYR A 272 7.57 21.77 -30.91
C TYR A 272 8.96 21.16 -30.65
N VAL A 273 9.21 20.64 -29.44
CA VAL A 273 10.54 20.12 -29.06
C VAL A 273 10.78 18.70 -29.59
N SER A 274 9.73 17.85 -29.70
CA SER A 274 9.92 16.43 -30.04
C SER A 274 10.18 16.19 -31.53
N VAL A 275 9.72 17.08 -32.41
CA VAL A 275 9.79 16.85 -33.87
C VAL A 275 11.00 17.53 -34.50
N ILE A 276 11.36 18.75 -34.06
CA ILE A 276 12.43 19.51 -34.73
C ILE A 276 13.82 19.02 -34.32
N LEU A 277 14.05 18.63 -33.07
CA LEU A 277 15.37 18.19 -32.58
C LEU A 277 15.94 16.97 -33.37
N PRO A 278 15.19 15.88 -33.59
CA PRO A 278 15.68 14.75 -34.38
C PRO A 278 15.81 15.09 -35.87
N VAL A 279 14.95 15.96 -36.42
CA VAL A 279 15.03 16.40 -37.83
C VAL A 279 16.26 17.29 -38.04
N PHE A 280 16.56 18.20 -37.12
CA PHE A 280 17.73 19.07 -37.19
C PHE A 280 19.03 18.27 -37.11
N ILE A 281 19.11 17.29 -36.20
CA ILE A 281 20.24 16.36 -36.13
C ILE A 281 20.38 15.55 -37.43
N ALA A 282 19.29 15.01 -37.98
CA ALA A 282 19.33 14.26 -39.24
C ALA A 282 19.83 15.13 -40.41
N THR A 283 19.37 16.39 -40.49
CA THR A 283 19.83 17.31 -41.55
C THR A 283 21.31 17.68 -41.42
N ILE A 284 21.81 17.91 -40.19
CA ILE A 284 23.22 18.19 -39.94
C ILE A 284 24.10 16.98 -40.31
N VAL A 285 23.66 15.76 -39.95
CA VAL A 285 24.40 14.53 -40.28
C VAL A 285 24.48 14.33 -41.80
N VAL A 286 23.37 14.52 -42.53
CA VAL A 286 23.37 14.43 -44.00
C VAL A 286 24.29 15.48 -44.63
N PHE A 287 24.25 16.72 -44.14
CA PHE A 287 25.12 17.78 -44.63
C PHE A 287 26.62 17.46 -44.39
N LEU A 288 26.97 16.98 -43.19
CA LEU A 288 28.35 16.58 -42.88
C LEU A 288 28.83 15.42 -43.77
N VAL A 289 27.97 14.42 -44.04
CA VAL A 289 28.30 13.31 -44.94
C VAL A 289 28.54 13.80 -46.36
N LEU A 290 27.72 14.73 -46.87
CA LEU A 290 27.90 15.33 -48.20
C LEU A 290 29.21 16.13 -48.29
N VAL A 291 29.53 16.92 -47.27
CA VAL A 291 30.79 17.67 -47.20
C VAL A 291 31.98 16.71 -47.17
N CYS A 292 31.93 15.64 -46.36
CA CYS A 292 32.97 14.62 -46.36
C CYS A 292 33.13 13.95 -47.73
N ALA A 293 32.04 13.57 -48.39
CA ALA A 293 32.09 12.95 -49.71
C ALA A 293 32.72 13.87 -50.77
N LEU A 294 32.37 15.16 -50.77
CA LEU A 294 32.97 16.17 -51.66
C LEU A 294 34.48 16.33 -51.40
N LEU A 295 34.90 16.37 -50.13
CA LEU A 295 36.33 16.45 -49.78
C LEU A 295 37.12 15.20 -50.22
N PHE A 296 36.50 14.02 -50.27
CA PHE A 296 37.13 12.81 -50.79
C PHE A 296 37.27 12.79 -52.31
N VAL A 297 36.38 13.47 -53.05
CA VAL A 297 36.42 13.53 -54.52
C VAL A 297 37.42 14.58 -55.03
N ILE A 298 37.69 15.61 -54.24
CA ILE A 298 38.62 16.71 -54.59
C ILE A 298 40.09 16.36 -54.25
N ARG A 299 40.34 15.23 -53.58
CA ARG A 299 41.66 14.75 -53.18
C ARG A 299 42.15 13.62 -54.08
#